data_AF-A0A3A1XPT3-F1
#
_entry.id   AF-A0A3A1XPT3-F1
#
_cell.length_a   1.000
_cell.length_b   1.000
_cell.length_c   1.000
_cell.angle_alpha   90.00
_cell.angle_beta   90.00
_cell.angle_gamma   90.00
#
_symmetry.space_group_name_H-M   'P 1'
#
loop_
_entity.id
_entity.type
_entity.pdbx_description
1 polymer ?
#
loop_
_entity_poly.entity_id
_entity_poly.type
_entity_poly.pdbx_seq_one_letter_code
_entity_poly.pdbx_strand_id
1 'polypeptide(L)'
;SCAPLFSQHTDIQFLISVGMTILGLFLPLAGWMWALDGVLIGAGDHRYLAKACSVMAAVYLTFLALTSVFDVVVDANDVVRTITLWVVLNAVYIGGRAIGNSLRIRNDT
;
A
#
# COMPACT_ATOMS: atom_id res chain seq x y z
N SER A 1 4.98 -20.75 9.76
CA SER A 1 3.93 -19.81 9.34
C SER A 1 3.03 -19.52 10.54
N CYS A 2 2.83 -18.26 10.92
CA CYS A 2 1.92 -17.88 12.01
C CYS A 2 0.44 -17.86 11.59
N ALA A 3 0.13 -18.13 10.31
CA ALA A 3 -1.23 -18.10 9.77
C ALA A 3 -2.25 -18.98 10.51
N PRO A 4 -1.89 -20.18 11.03
CA PRO A 4 -2.82 -21.01 11.82
C PRO A 4 -3.29 -20.37 13.13
N LEU A 5 -2.58 -19.33 13.63
CA LEU A 5 -3.00 -18.56 14.80
C LEU A 5 -4.24 -17.71 14.52
N PHE A 6 -4.42 -17.25 13.28
CA PHE A 6 -5.46 -16.30 12.89
C PHE A 6 -6.64 -16.95 12.17
N SER A 7 -6.46 -18.11 11.54
CA SER A 7 -7.53 -18.84 10.87
C SER A 7 -7.28 -20.34 10.88
N GLN A 8 -8.34 -21.14 11.08
CA GLN A 8 -8.28 -22.60 10.99
C GLN A 8 -8.52 -23.12 9.56
N HIS A 9 -8.92 -22.26 8.62
CA HIS A 9 -9.15 -22.64 7.23
C HIS A 9 -7.86 -22.51 6.39
N THR A 10 -7.45 -23.61 5.75
CA THR A 10 -6.22 -23.70 4.96
C THR A 10 -6.19 -22.68 3.81
N ASP A 11 -7.33 -22.44 3.16
CA ASP A 11 -7.43 -21.49 2.04
C ASP A 11 -7.11 -20.06 2.48
N ILE A 12 -7.63 -19.64 3.64
CA ILE A 12 -7.36 -18.31 4.21
C ILE A 12 -5.90 -18.19 4.62
N GLN A 13 -5.31 -19.24 5.21
CA GLN A 13 -3.89 -19.23 5.57
C GLN A 13 -2.99 -19.06 4.35
N PHE A 14 -3.36 -19.65 3.22
CA PHE A 14 -2.66 -19.47 1.96
C PHE A 14 -2.72 -18.02 1.47
N LEU A 15 -3.92 -17.41 1.44
CA LEU A 15 -4.10 -16.00 1.06
C LEU A 15 -3.30 -15.05 1.98
N ILE A 16 -3.27 -15.32 3.29
CA ILE A 16 -2.44 -14.57 4.24
C ILE A 16 -0.97 -14.69 3.86
N SER A 17 -0.49 -15.90 3.57
CA SER A 17 0.91 -16.11 3.17
C SER A 17 1.27 -15.32 1.91
N VAL A 18 0.38 -15.31 0.90
CA VAL A 18 0.56 -14.54 -0.34
C VAL A 18 0.67 -13.04 -0.04
N GLY A 19 -0.26 -12.50 0.75
CA GLY A 19 -0.23 -11.09 1.15
C GLY A 19 1.04 -10.71 1.93
N MET A 20 1.46 -11.57 2.86
CA MET A 20 2.70 -11.36 3.63
C MET A 20 3.95 -11.40 2.76
N THR A 21 4.01 -12.27 1.75
CA THR A 21 5.13 -12.29 0.79
C THR A 21 5.21 -10.97 0.02
N ILE A 22 4.07 -10.47 -0.49
CA ILE A 22 4.03 -9.19 -1.20
C ILE A 22 4.47 -8.05 -0.28
N LEU A 23 3.95 -8.00 0.94
CA LEU A 23 4.38 -7.01 1.94
C LEU A 23 5.89 -7.06 2.20
N GLY A 24 6.46 -8.25 2.34
CA GLY A 24 7.90 -8.43 2.52
C GLY A 24 8.71 -7.86 1.35
N LEU A 25 8.23 -8.04 0.11
CA LEU A 25 8.89 -7.49 -1.09
C LEU A 25 8.85 -5.96 -1.13
N PHE A 26 7.73 -5.35 -0.70
CA PHE A 26 7.56 -3.90 -0.69
C PHE A 26 8.10 -3.21 0.58
N LEU A 27 8.57 -3.98 1.58
CA LEU A 27 9.05 -3.44 2.84
C LEU A 27 10.18 -2.41 2.70
N PRO A 28 11.17 -2.56 1.79
CA PRO A 28 12.18 -1.51 1.58
C PRO A 28 11.58 -0.18 1.11
N LEU A 29 10.61 -0.22 0.19
CA LEU A 29 9.90 0.97 -0.29
C LEU A 29 9.08 1.61 0.83
N ALA A 30 8.35 0.79 1.59
CA ALA A 30 7.54 1.25 2.71
C ALA A 30 8.41 1.89 3.80
N GLY A 31 9.53 1.25 4.15
CA GLY A 31 10.51 1.76 5.10
C GLY A 31 11.06 3.12 4.69
N TRP A 32 11.41 3.29 3.41
CA TRP A 32 11.84 4.58 2.89
C TRP A 32 10.75 5.65 3.02
N MET A 33 9.52 5.34 2.59
CA MET A 33 8.40 6.27 2.67
C MET A 33 8.11 6.73 4.11
N TRP A 34 8.07 5.79 5.05
CA TRP A 34 7.86 6.10 6.47
C TRP A 34 9.00 6.91 7.09
N ALA A 35 10.25 6.70 6.64
CA ALA A 35 11.36 7.54 7.08
C ALA A 35 11.17 9.00 6.63
N LEU A 36 10.72 9.23 5.39
CA LEU A 36 10.42 10.60 4.91
C LEU A 36 9.25 11.24 5.67
N ASP A 37 8.22 10.46 6.02
CA ASP A 37 7.15 10.94 6.88
C ASP A 37 7.69 11.45 8.21
N GLY A 38 8.61 10.69 8.84
CA GLY A 38 9.26 11.09 10.09
C GLY A 38 10.03 12.40 9.97
N VAL A 39 10.79 12.60 8.88
CA VAL A 39 11.53 13.84 8.61
C VAL A 39 10.59 15.03 8.45
N LEU A 40 9.53 14.90 7.66
CA LEU A 40 8.55 15.97 7.42
C LEU A 40 7.73 16.31 8.67
N ILE A 41 7.40 15.31 9.49
CA ILE A 41 6.78 15.53 10.81
C ILE A 41 7.74 16.30 11.71
N GLY A 42 9.03 15.92 11.75
CA GLY A 42 10.05 16.62 12.53
C GLY A 42 10.28 18.06 12.08
N ALA A 43 10.11 18.35 10.78
CA ALA A 43 10.17 19.70 10.22
C ALA A 43 8.89 20.54 10.45
N GLY A 44 7.84 19.96 11.01
CA GLY A 44 6.56 20.64 11.27
C GLY A 44 5.61 20.72 10.07
N ASP A 45 5.87 20.02 8.96
CA ASP A 45 5.08 20.10 7.73
C ASP A 45 3.80 19.22 7.76
N HIS A 46 3.06 19.30 8.87
CA HIS A 46 1.89 18.45 9.13
C HIS A 46 0.73 18.70 8.15
N ARG A 47 0.60 19.95 7.66
CA ARG A 47 -0.47 20.33 6.72
C ARG A 47 -0.23 19.71 5.33
N TYR A 48 1.03 19.65 4.88
CA TYR A 48 1.38 18.93 3.66
C TYR A 48 1.10 17.44 3.82
N LEU A 49 1.56 16.81 4.91
CA LEU A 49 1.35 15.40 5.19
C LEU A 49 -0.12 15.00 5.18
N ALA A 50 -0.98 15.75 5.87
CA ALA A 50 -2.42 15.48 5.90
C ALA A 50 -3.05 15.54 4.50
N LYS A 51 -2.68 16.54 3.69
CA LYS A 51 -3.15 16.67 2.30
C LYS A 51 -2.61 15.54 1.43
N ALA A 52 -1.32 15.25 1.50
CA ALA A 52 -0.67 14.20 0.72
C ALA A 52 -1.28 12.81 1.02
N CYS A 53 -1.49 12.48 2.30
CA CYS A 53 -2.20 11.27 2.72
C CYS A 53 -3.62 11.22 2.14
N SER A 54 -4.38 12.31 2.28
CA SER A 54 -5.79 12.33 1.85
C SER A 54 -5.92 12.20 0.33
N VAL A 55 -5.08 12.91 -0.43
CA VAL A 55 -5.06 12.82 -1.89
C VAL A 55 -4.66 11.42 -2.33
N MET A 56 -3.60 10.86 -1.76
CA MET A 56 -3.16 9.51 -2.12
C MET A 56 -4.16 8.44 -1.70
N ALA A 57 -4.90 8.64 -0.60
CA ALA A 57 -5.99 7.75 -0.21
C ALA A 57 -7.12 7.77 -1.24
N ALA A 58 -7.51 8.94 -1.73
CA ALA A 58 -8.51 9.04 -2.80
C ALA A 58 -8.05 8.38 -4.10
N VAL A 59 -6.79 8.57 -4.49
CA VAL A 59 -6.19 7.90 -5.66
C VAL A 59 -6.18 6.38 -5.46
N TYR A 60 -5.73 5.90 -4.30
CA TYR A 60 -5.74 4.48 -3.96
C TYR A 60 -7.16 3.87 -4.03
N LEU A 61 -8.16 4.52 -3.44
CA LEU A 61 -9.55 4.03 -3.47
C LEU A 61 -10.09 4.00 -4.89
N THR A 62 -9.73 4.98 -5.73
CA THR A 62 -10.12 5.01 -7.14
C THR A 62 -9.52 3.83 -7.90
N PHE A 63 -8.20 3.60 -7.74
CA PHE A 63 -7.53 2.46 -8.36
C PHE A 63 -8.10 1.12 -7.86
N LEU A 64 -8.37 1.00 -6.56
CA LEU A 64 -8.94 -0.20 -5.98
C LEU A 64 -10.34 -0.49 -6.55
N ALA A 65 -11.18 0.53 -6.72
CA ALA A 65 -12.49 0.39 -7.32
C ALA A 65 -12.42 0.00 -8.81
N LEU A 66 -11.45 0.56 -9.55
CA LEU A 66 -11.23 0.15 -10.95
C LEU A 66 -10.79 -1.31 -11.03
N THR A 67 -9.85 -1.74 -10.17
CA THR A 67 -9.41 -3.13 -10.15
C THR A 67 -10.51 -4.08 -9.69
N SER A 68 -11.36 -3.67 -8.75
CA SER A 68 -12.46 -4.53 -8.30
C SER A 68 -13.51 -4.73 -9.39
N VAL A 69 -13.81 -3.70 -10.19
CA VAL A 69 -14.70 -3.83 -11.36
C VAL A 69 -14.06 -4.75 -12.39
N PHE A 70 -12.77 -4.60 -12.66
CA PHE A 70 -12.04 -5.48 -13.60
C PHE A 70 -12.03 -6.94 -13.15
N ASP A 71 -11.77 -7.20 -11.86
CA ASP A 71 -11.76 -8.55 -11.29
C ASP A 71 -13.12 -9.24 -11.45
N VAL A 72 -14.22 -8.51 -11.34
CA VAL A 72 -15.59 -9.03 -11.57
C VAL A 72 -15.81 -9.38 -13.04
N VAL A 73 -15.32 -8.56 -13.96
CA VAL A 73 -15.47 -8.79 -15.41
C VAL A 73 -14.69 -10.02 -15.87
N VAL A 74 -13.53 -10.28 -15.27
CA VAL A 74 -12.62 -11.37 -15.66
C VAL A 74 -12.83 -12.65 -14.81
N ASP A 75 -13.76 -12.63 -13.86
CA ASP A 75 -14.00 -13.73 -12.91
C ASP A 75 -12.71 -14.17 -12.18
N ALA A 76 -12.00 -13.19 -11.62
CA ALA A 76 -10.72 -13.42 -10.98
C ALA A 76 -10.87 -14.26 -9.70
N ASN A 77 -10.01 -15.26 -9.53
CA ASN A 77 -9.93 -16.06 -8.30
C ASN A 77 -9.42 -15.21 -7.11
N ASP A 78 -9.80 -15.58 -5.88
CA ASP A 78 -9.39 -14.96 -4.61
C ASP A 78 -7.89 -14.71 -4.48
N VAL A 79 -7.04 -15.58 -5.03
CA VAL A 79 -5.58 -15.38 -5.04
C VAL A 79 -5.21 -14.13 -5.84
N VAL A 80 -5.76 -13.99 -7.05
CA VAL A 80 -5.50 -12.83 -7.92
C VAL A 80 -6.02 -11.57 -7.26
N ARG A 81 -7.24 -11.59 -6.72
CA ARG A 81 -7.84 -10.45 -6.00
C ARG A 81 -6.98 -10.02 -4.81
N THR A 82 -6.44 -10.98 -4.06
CA THR A 82 -5.51 -10.73 -2.94
C THR A 82 -4.22 -10.09 -3.43
N ILE A 83 -3.62 -10.62 -4.49
CA ILE A 83 -2.40 -10.04 -5.10
C ILE A 83 -2.67 -8.62 -5.55
N THR A 84 -3.74 -8.39 -6.33
CA THR A 84 -4.12 -7.07 -6.85
C THR A 84 -4.31 -6.07 -5.72
N LEU A 85 -5.05 -6.43 -4.66
CA LEU A 85 -5.26 -5.58 -3.49
C LEU A 85 -3.93 -5.15 -2.85
N TRP A 86 -3.06 -6.10 -2.54
CA TRP A 86 -1.78 -5.80 -1.87
C TRP A 86 -0.82 -5.04 -2.77
N VAL A 87 -0.80 -5.34 -4.07
CA VAL A 87 0.03 -4.63 -5.05
C VAL A 87 -0.47 -3.20 -5.22
N VAL A 88 -1.77 -2.97 -5.37
CA VAL A 88 -2.34 -1.62 -5.49
C VAL A 88 -2.05 -0.80 -4.24
N LEU A 89 -2.21 -1.36 -3.05
CA LEU A 89 -1.86 -0.68 -1.80
C LEU A 89 -0.39 -0.26 -1.78
N ASN A 90 0.53 -1.17 -2.07
CA ASN A 90 1.96 -0.88 -1.96
C ASN A 90 2.49 -0.02 -3.12
N ALA A 91 2.06 -0.26 -4.36
CA ALA A 91 2.54 0.49 -5.51
C ALA A 91 1.91 1.89 -5.58
N VAL A 92 0.58 1.99 -5.39
CA VAL A 92 -0.14 3.25 -5.58
C VAL A 92 -0.08 4.10 -4.32
N TYR A 93 -0.54 3.58 -3.18
CA TYR A 93 -0.60 4.38 -1.95
C TYR A 93 0.79 4.61 -1.36
N ILE A 94 1.53 3.54 -1.06
CA ILE A 94 2.86 3.65 -0.45
C ILE A 94 3.86 4.26 -1.45
N GLY A 95 3.91 3.75 -2.69
CA GLY A 95 4.80 4.28 -3.72
C GLY A 95 4.50 5.73 -4.10
N GLY A 96 3.22 6.10 -4.27
CA GLY A 96 2.82 7.47 -4.56
C GLY A 96 3.24 8.45 -3.47
N ARG A 97 3.09 8.08 -2.19
CA ARG A 97 3.57 8.87 -1.06
C ARG A 97 5.09 8.95 -1.00
N ALA A 98 5.79 7.85 -1.27
CA ALA A 98 7.26 7.83 -1.31
C ALA A 98 7.79 8.84 -2.33
N ILE A 99 7.19 8.88 -3.53
CA ILE A 99 7.55 9.82 -4.60
C ILE A 99 7.21 11.25 -4.16
N GLY A 100 5.97 11.51 -3.74
CA GLY A 100 5.53 12.85 -3.34
C GLY A 100 6.41 13.46 -2.24
N ASN A 101 6.66 12.69 -1.18
CA ASN A 101 7.54 13.12 -0.07
C ASN A 101 8.98 13.34 -0.52
N SER A 102 9.51 12.48 -1.41
CA SER A 102 10.87 12.66 -1.94
C SER A 102 11.01 13.94 -2.75
N LEU A 103 9.99 14.31 -3.53
CA LEU A 103 9.94 15.55 -4.28
C LEU A 103 9.82 16.76 -3.35
N ARG A 104 9.02 16.65 -2.28
CA ARG A 104 8.88 17.73 -1.28
C ARG A 104 10.22 18.08 -0.64
N ILE A 105 10.98 17.07 -0.21
CA ILE A 105 12.29 17.27 0.43
C ILE A 105 13.32 17.82 -0.55
N ARG A 106 13.30 17.40 -1.82
CA ARG A 106 14.20 17.92 -2.85
C ARG A 106 13.95 19.38 -3.21
N ASN A 107 12.72 19.86 -3.06
CA ASN A 107 12.37 21.26 -3.36
C ASN A 107 12.54 22.19 -2.14
N ASP A 108 12.94 21.67 -0.98
CA ASP A 108 13.25 22.45 0.24
C ASP A 108 14.76 22.74 0.40
N THR A 109 15.61 22.30 -0.54
CA THR A 109 17.04 22.68 -0.66
C THR A 109 17.21 23.87 -1.58
#